data_AF-A0A2P4XHE2-F1
#
_entry.id   AF-A0A2P4XHE2-F1
#
_cell.length_a   1.000
_cell.length_b   1.000
_cell.length_c   1.000
_cell.angle_alpha   90.00
_cell.angle_beta   90.00
_cell.angle_gamma   90.00
#
_symmetry.space_group_name_H-M   'P 1'
#
loop_
_entity.id
_entity.type
_entity.pdbx_description
1 polymer ?
#
loop_
_entity_poly.entity_id
_entity_poly.type
_entity_poly.pdbx_seq_one_letter_code
_entity_poly.pdbx_strand_id
1 'polypeptide(L)'
;MTQPILQLCSLHSLEDRDAQHLAHRVSIPPNTSLSMEKYSRWADLTTGINPFVPQRRRFTSGWPVTILQAVSGSVLALLRFPLVLVSTVALVLINVIVSILAVIPFLGRLLKRLTEWLLCSLILLIFGVFTTEEGANTRRLGLATAKAKSSKGSTRVGPGDVVVCNYTSFLEILYLAKRFSPVFVFATEGKSNDGGLVHVCGLVEALYRSLAMPVSVERVKPTRKIADVVRRASGPVVVLPEGARSNGKAVLRFIP
;
A
#
# COMPACT_ATOMS: atom_id res chain seq x y z
N MET A 1 16.81 5.57 -11.92
CA MET A 1 16.25 4.39 -12.61
C MET A 1 16.00 3.29 -11.60
N THR A 2 14.79 3.21 -11.03
CA THR A 2 14.21 2.02 -10.37
C THR A 2 12.77 2.35 -9.94
N GLN A 3 11.84 1.52 -10.38
CA GLN A 3 10.37 1.60 -10.28
C GLN A 3 9.83 1.49 -8.84
N PRO A 4 8.60 1.96 -8.57
CA PRO A 4 7.69 1.37 -7.61
C PRO A 4 6.50 0.68 -8.30
N ILE A 5 6.17 -0.54 -7.88
CA ILE A 5 5.06 -1.35 -8.38
C ILE A 5 3.85 -1.13 -7.46
N LEU A 6 2.80 -0.49 -7.98
CA LEU A 6 1.48 -0.42 -7.36
C LEU A 6 0.52 -1.34 -8.14
N GLN A 7 -0.01 -2.37 -7.48
CA GLN A 7 -0.87 -3.38 -8.09
C GLN A 7 -2.31 -3.34 -7.54
N LEU A 8 -3.26 -2.97 -8.40
CA LEU A 8 -4.71 -3.15 -8.21
C LEU A 8 -5.15 -4.56 -8.63
N CYS A 9 -5.90 -5.23 -7.76
CA CYS A 9 -6.64 -6.46 -8.09
C CYS A 9 -8.08 -6.37 -7.58
N SER A 10 -9.04 -6.64 -8.47
CA SER A 10 -10.47 -6.83 -8.17
C SER A 10 -10.74 -8.33 -8.06
N LEU A 11 -11.37 -8.75 -6.96
CA LEU A 11 -11.74 -10.14 -6.70
C LEU A 11 -13.17 -10.42 -7.17
N HIS A 12 -13.32 -11.41 -8.05
CA HIS A 12 -14.59 -12.09 -8.24
C HIS A 12 -14.41 -13.57 -7.90
N SER A 13 -15.35 -14.06 -7.10
CA SER A 13 -15.51 -15.43 -6.60
C SER A 13 -15.37 -16.47 -7.69
N LEU A 14 -14.77 -17.63 -7.38
CA LEU A 14 -15.20 -18.91 -7.93
C LEU A 14 -14.78 -20.09 -7.04
N GLU A 15 -15.85 -20.71 -6.56
CA GLU A 15 -16.04 -21.96 -5.84
C GLU A 15 -15.54 -23.18 -6.63
N ASP A 16 -14.85 -24.07 -5.93
CA ASP A 16 -15.06 -25.52 -5.88
C ASP A 16 -15.18 -26.30 -7.21
N ARG A 17 -14.11 -27.05 -7.52
CA ARG A 17 -14.08 -28.42 -8.10
C ARG A 17 -12.68 -28.69 -8.63
N ASP A 18 -11.98 -29.61 -7.96
CA ASP A 18 -11.04 -30.60 -8.54
C ASP A 18 -10.13 -31.15 -7.41
N ALA A 19 -10.78 -31.76 -6.42
CA ALA A 19 -10.17 -32.80 -5.62
C ALA A 19 -10.34 -34.12 -6.37
N GLN A 20 -9.32 -34.99 -6.30
CA GLN A 20 -9.23 -36.33 -6.91
C GLN A 20 -8.62 -36.34 -8.31
N HIS A 21 -7.28 -36.31 -8.40
CA HIS A 21 -6.47 -37.19 -9.27
C HIS A 21 -5.01 -36.70 -9.27
N LEU A 22 -4.23 -37.05 -8.25
CA LEU A 22 -2.75 -37.09 -8.30
C LEU A 22 -2.18 -37.67 -7.00
N ALA A 23 -2.63 -38.87 -6.64
CA ALA A 23 -1.96 -39.69 -5.64
C ALA A 23 -0.99 -40.64 -6.36
N HIS A 24 0.18 -40.13 -6.76
CA HIS A 24 1.31 -40.98 -7.13
C HIS A 24 2.46 -40.76 -6.15
N ARG A 25 2.82 -41.88 -5.51
CA ARG A 25 3.68 -42.01 -4.34
C ARG A 25 5.10 -41.50 -4.61
N VAL A 26 5.56 -40.53 -3.82
CA VAL A 26 6.98 -40.30 -3.53
C VAL A 26 7.18 -40.69 -2.06
N SER A 27 7.81 -41.84 -1.84
CA SER A 27 8.21 -42.33 -0.53
C SER A 27 9.40 -41.49 -0.02
N ILE A 28 9.14 -40.63 0.97
CA ILE A 28 10.17 -39.84 1.67
C ILE A 28 10.62 -40.64 2.90
N PRO A 29 11.95 -40.79 3.15
CA PRO A 29 12.48 -41.52 4.29
C PRO A 29 12.13 -40.84 5.63
N PRO A 30 11.87 -41.60 6.71
CA PRO A 30 11.39 -41.05 7.98
C PRO A 30 12.56 -40.79 8.93
N ASN A 31 13.49 -39.88 8.62
CA ASN A 31 14.36 -39.27 9.64
C ASN A 31 15.23 -38.09 9.19
N THR A 32 14.72 -37.19 8.36
CA THR A 32 15.24 -35.82 8.31
C THR A 32 14.35 -34.97 9.19
N SER A 33 14.85 -34.63 10.39
CA SER A 33 14.28 -33.60 11.23
C SER A 33 13.91 -32.39 10.37
N LEU A 34 12.61 -32.13 10.27
CA LEU A 34 12.00 -30.96 9.65
C LEU A 34 12.43 -29.70 10.39
N SER A 35 13.69 -29.30 10.27
CA SER A 35 13.98 -27.87 10.21
C SER A 35 13.45 -27.41 8.86
N MET A 36 12.12 -27.21 8.75
CA MET A 36 11.63 -26.16 7.88
C MET A 36 12.50 -24.96 8.23
N GLU A 37 13.38 -24.55 7.31
CA GLU A 37 14.30 -23.44 7.53
C GLU A 37 13.48 -22.34 8.19
N LYS A 38 13.79 -22.04 9.45
CA LYS A 38 12.95 -21.22 10.35
C LYS A 38 12.62 -19.84 9.76
N TYR A 39 13.33 -19.46 8.70
CA TYR A 39 13.26 -18.23 7.93
C TYR A 39 12.37 -18.29 6.67
N SER A 40 11.96 -19.47 6.22
CA SER A 40 11.12 -19.69 5.02
C SER A 40 9.61 -19.55 5.28
N ARG A 41 9.18 -19.58 6.55
CA ARG A 41 7.76 -19.49 6.93
C ARG A 41 7.03 -18.26 6.36
N TRP A 42 7.76 -17.15 6.23
CA TRP A 42 7.23 -15.89 5.70
C TRP A 42 7.68 -15.61 4.26
N ALA A 43 8.38 -16.54 3.61
CA ALA A 43 8.76 -16.36 2.22
C ALA A 43 7.50 -16.29 1.36
N ASP A 44 7.47 -15.32 0.45
CA ASP A 44 6.43 -15.24 -0.56
C ASP A 44 6.49 -16.49 -1.44
N LEU A 45 5.33 -17.10 -1.68
CA LEU A 45 5.20 -18.36 -2.43
C LEU A 45 5.67 -18.22 -3.88
N THR A 46 5.55 -17.03 -4.45
CA THR A 46 5.89 -16.79 -5.86
C THR A 46 7.37 -16.46 -6.06
N THR A 47 7.96 -15.72 -5.13
CA THR A 47 9.34 -15.21 -5.25
C THR A 47 10.35 -15.93 -4.36
N GLY A 48 9.90 -16.64 -3.33
CA GLY A 48 10.75 -17.22 -2.28
C GLY A 48 11.45 -16.17 -1.40
N ILE A 49 11.14 -14.88 -1.56
CA ILE A 49 11.78 -13.78 -0.83
C ILE A 49 11.04 -13.54 0.48
N ASN A 50 11.78 -13.34 1.57
CA ASN A 50 11.20 -12.93 2.83
C ASN A 50 10.87 -11.41 2.80
N PRO A 51 9.59 -11.02 3.03
CA PRO A 51 9.12 -9.63 2.95
C PRO A 51 9.66 -8.74 4.08
N PHE A 52 10.16 -9.32 5.17
CA PHE A 52 10.69 -8.59 6.32
C PHE A 52 12.21 -8.43 6.27
N VAL A 53 12.89 -9.11 5.35
CA VAL A 53 14.35 -9.00 5.23
C VAL A 53 14.69 -7.75 4.43
N PRO A 54 15.48 -6.81 5.00
CA PRO A 54 15.93 -5.65 4.28
C PRO A 54 16.81 -6.09 3.11
N GLN A 55 16.51 -5.54 1.94
CA GLN A 55 17.26 -5.85 0.73
C GLN A 55 18.64 -5.22 0.84
N ARG A 56 19.69 -6.03 0.69
CA ARG A 56 21.06 -5.51 0.60
C ARG A 56 21.14 -4.58 -0.59
N ARG A 57 21.44 -3.30 -0.33
CA ARG A 57 21.71 -2.33 -1.39
C ARG A 57 23.04 -2.71 -2.05
N ARG A 58 23.08 -2.81 -3.38
CA ARG A 58 24.32 -3.01 -4.16
C ARG A 58 25.13 -1.71 -4.24
N PHE A 59 25.52 -1.16 -3.10
CA PHE A 59 26.50 -0.08 -3.09
C PHE A 59 27.84 -0.68 -2.66
N THR A 60 28.74 -0.86 -3.62
CA THR A 60 30.15 -1.14 -3.36
C THR A 60 30.79 0.21 -3.02
N SER A 61 30.72 0.66 -1.78
CA SER A 61 31.33 1.94 -1.38
C SER A 61 32.59 1.70 -0.57
N GLY A 62 33.73 2.16 -1.08
CA GLY A 62 34.93 2.33 -0.28
C GLY A 62 34.72 3.40 0.81
N TRP A 63 35.56 3.39 1.84
CA TRP A 63 35.48 4.32 2.97
C TRP A 63 35.33 5.81 2.58
N PRO A 64 36.04 6.35 1.56
CA PRO A 64 35.88 7.74 1.15
C PRO A 64 34.47 8.07 0.61
N VAL A 65 33.87 7.14 -0.14
CA VAL A 65 32.52 7.30 -0.70
C VAL A 65 31.49 7.32 0.42
N THR A 66 31.67 6.48 1.44
CA THR A 66 30.79 6.43 2.60
C THR A 66 30.82 7.74 3.39
N ILE A 67 31.99 8.34 3.60
CA ILE A 67 32.11 9.65 4.27
C ILE A 67 31.41 10.73 3.47
N LEU A 68 31.70 10.83 2.17
CA LEU A 68 31.09 11.82 1.30
C LEU A 68 29.56 11.69 1.30
N GLN A 69 29.05 10.46 1.24
CA GLN A 69 27.62 10.17 1.31
C GLN A 69 27.01 10.53 2.67
N ALA A 70 27.72 10.26 3.77
CA ALA A 70 27.26 10.62 5.11
C ALA A 70 27.20 12.14 5.32
N VAL A 71 28.23 12.87 4.90
CA VAL A 71 28.29 14.33 5.04
C VAL A 71 27.24 14.99 4.14
N SER A 72 27.22 14.67 2.84
CA SER A 72 26.24 15.23 1.91
C SER A 72 24.80 14.87 2.29
N GLY A 73 24.57 13.62 2.71
CA GLY A 73 23.27 13.16 3.20
C GLY A 73 22.82 13.89 4.46
N SER A 74 23.74 14.15 5.40
CA SER A 74 23.42 14.88 6.64
C SER A 74 23.08 16.34 6.38
N VAL A 75 23.85 17.03 5.52
CA VAL A 75 23.56 18.42 5.11
C VAL A 75 22.19 18.49 4.43
N LEU A 76 21.91 17.58 3.50
CA LEU A 76 20.63 17.54 2.81
C LEU A 76 19.46 17.20 3.77
N ALA A 77 19.69 16.33 4.75
CA ALA A 77 18.70 16.02 5.78
C ALA A 77 18.41 17.23 6.67
N LEU A 78 19.43 17.96 7.13
CA LEU A 78 19.26 19.17 7.94
C LEU A 78 18.49 20.27 7.19
N LEU A 79 18.72 20.41 5.88
CA LEU A 79 17.97 21.36 5.05
C LEU A 79 16.52 20.92 4.82
N ARG A 80 16.29 19.63 4.56
CA ARG A 80 14.95 19.11 4.25
C ARG A 80 14.07 18.95 5.47
N PHE A 81 14.63 18.61 6.63
CA PHE A 81 13.89 18.36 7.86
C PHE A 81 12.92 19.50 8.25
N PRO A 82 13.33 20.78 8.33
CA PRO A 82 12.41 21.87 8.66
C PRO A 82 11.33 22.04 7.58
N LEU A 83 11.67 21.85 6.31
CA LEU A 83 10.71 21.94 5.19
C LEU A 83 9.65 20.84 5.27
N VAL A 84 10.05 19.59 5.58
CA VAL A 84 9.13 18.48 5.79
C VAL A 84 8.23 18.76 6.99
N LEU A 85 8.80 19.24 8.10
CA LEU A 85 8.05 19.55 9.32
C LEU A 85 6.97 20.60 9.06
N VAL A 86 7.34 21.75 8.48
CA VAL A 86 6.39 22.83 8.16
C VAL A 86 5.32 22.36 7.18
N SER A 87 5.71 21.64 6.12
CA SER A 87 4.76 21.13 5.12
C SER A 87 3.79 20.10 5.71
N THR A 88 4.25 19.26 6.63
CA THR A 88 3.40 18.27 7.32
C THR A 88 2.42 18.95 8.27
N VAL A 89 2.88 19.94 9.04
CA VAL A 89 2.00 20.73 9.91
C VAL A 89 0.93 21.45 9.08
N ALA A 90 1.33 22.09 7.97
CA ALA A 90 0.40 22.72 7.04
C ALA A 90 -0.61 21.72 6.46
N LEU A 91 -0.17 20.50 6.09
CA LEU A 91 -1.06 19.44 5.63
C LEU A 91 -2.13 19.10 6.67
N VAL A 92 -1.74 18.90 7.94
CA VAL A 92 -2.68 18.57 9.02
C VAL A 92 -3.68 19.70 9.23
N LEU A 93 -3.20 20.94 9.37
CA LEU A 93 -4.05 22.11 9.62
C LEU A 93 -5.06 22.33 8.49
N ILE A 94 -4.61 22.30 7.24
CA ILE A 94 -5.50 22.53 6.10
C ILE A 94 -6.48 21.35 5.95
N ASN A 95 -6.06 20.10 6.23
CA ASN A 95 -6.98 18.96 6.20
C ASN A 95 -8.13 19.12 7.21
N VAL A 96 -7.84 19.63 8.42
CA VAL A 96 -8.86 19.96 9.43
C VAL A 96 -9.79 21.06 8.92
N ILE A 97 -9.24 22.16 8.37
CA ILE A 97 -10.04 23.28 7.83
C ILE A 97 -10.97 22.81 6.70
N VAL A 98 -10.44 22.03 5.74
CA VAL A 98 -11.22 21.48 4.62
C VAL A 98 -12.28 20.51 5.12
N SER A 99 -12.00 19.73 6.17
CA SER A 99 -12.99 18.83 6.78
C SER A 99 -14.17 19.59 7.39
N ILE A 100 -13.95 20.78 7.95
CA ILE A 100 -15.02 21.64 8.47
C ILE A 100 -15.81 22.27 7.32
N LEU A 101 -15.13 22.70 6.26
CA LEU A 101 -15.77 23.32 5.09
C LEU A 101 -16.53 22.32 4.19
N ALA A 102 -16.37 21.01 4.43
CA ALA A 102 -17.03 19.94 3.69
C ALA A 102 -18.56 19.88 3.84
N VAL A 103 -19.17 20.79 4.61
CA VAL A 103 -20.63 21.00 4.67
C VAL A 103 -21.21 21.23 3.27
N ILE A 104 -20.45 21.87 2.37
CA ILE A 104 -20.80 22.00 0.95
C ILE A 104 -20.06 20.91 0.15
N PRO A 105 -20.75 19.85 -0.32
CA PRO A 105 -20.09 18.64 -0.80
C PRO A 105 -19.27 18.84 -2.08
N PHE A 106 -19.69 19.73 -2.97
CA PHE A 106 -18.97 20.01 -4.22
C PHE A 106 -17.69 20.81 -3.97
N LEU A 107 -17.81 21.93 -3.26
CA LEU A 107 -16.69 22.84 -3.00
C LEU A 107 -15.65 22.20 -2.07
N GLY A 108 -16.10 21.52 -1.01
CA GLY A 108 -15.22 20.79 -0.10
C GLY A 108 -14.42 19.72 -0.82
N ARG A 109 -15.00 19.01 -1.80
CA ARG A 109 -14.29 18.01 -2.58
C ARG A 109 -13.23 18.62 -3.51
N LEU A 110 -13.55 19.71 -4.20
CA LEU A 110 -12.59 20.39 -5.08
C LEU A 110 -11.41 20.93 -4.27
N LEU A 111 -11.70 21.59 -3.15
CA LEU A 111 -10.66 22.12 -2.25
C LEU A 111 -9.82 21.00 -1.65
N LYS A 112 -10.44 19.90 -1.19
CA LYS A 112 -9.70 18.71 -0.73
C LYS A 112 -8.74 18.22 -1.81
N ARG A 113 -9.23 18.05 -3.03
CA ARG A 113 -8.42 17.55 -4.15
C ARG A 113 -7.26 18.47 -4.50
N LEU A 114 -7.51 19.78 -4.56
CA LEU A 114 -6.49 20.77 -4.87
C LEU A 114 -5.41 20.82 -3.78
N THR A 115 -5.85 20.89 -2.52
CA THR A 115 -4.98 20.91 -1.35
C THR A 115 -4.13 19.65 -1.24
N GLU A 116 -4.73 18.46 -1.34
CA GLU A 116 -4.00 17.20 -1.29
C GLU A 116 -3.03 17.08 -2.47
N TRP A 117 -3.43 17.47 -3.67
CA TRP A 117 -2.54 17.49 -4.83
C TRP A 117 -1.33 18.41 -4.61
N LEU A 118 -1.53 19.63 -4.12
CA LEU A 118 -0.45 20.58 -3.86
C LEU A 118 0.48 20.12 -2.74
N LEU A 119 -0.06 19.87 -1.54
CA LEU A 119 0.75 19.57 -0.35
C LEU A 119 1.42 18.20 -0.43
N CYS A 120 0.73 17.17 -0.93
CA CYS A 120 1.36 15.86 -1.09
C CYS A 120 2.43 15.89 -2.19
N SER A 121 2.23 16.65 -3.27
CA SER A 121 3.28 16.86 -4.29
C SER A 121 4.50 17.56 -3.71
N LEU A 122 4.30 18.60 -2.91
CA LEU A 122 5.38 19.32 -2.25
C LEU A 122 6.16 18.40 -1.30
N ILE A 123 5.46 17.65 -0.45
CA ILE A 123 6.10 16.71 0.49
C ILE A 123 6.90 15.64 -0.26
N LEU A 124 6.32 15.03 -1.30
CA LEU A 124 7.03 14.04 -2.14
C LEU A 124 8.27 14.63 -2.80
N LEU A 125 8.18 15.87 -3.30
CA LEU A 125 9.32 16.59 -3.88
C LEU A 125 10.42 16.84 -2.86
N ILE A 126 10.07 17.25 -1.63
CA ILE A 126 11.05 17.46 -0.55
C ILE A 126 11.72 16.13 -0.16
N PHE A 127 10.99 15.01 -0.16
CA PHE A 127 11.58 13.68 0.02
C PHE A 127 12.45 13.24 -1.18
N GLY A 128 12.43 13.97 -2.29
CA GLY A 128 13.17 13.63 -3.52
C GLY A 128 12.58 12.46 -4.29
N VAL A 129 11.29 12.18 -4.09
CA VAL A 129 10.57 11.07 -4.71
C VAL A 129 9.96 11.57 -6.02
N PHE A 130 10.54 11.14 -7.13
CA PHE A 130 9.98 11.38 -8.46
C PHE A 130 9.08 10.23 -8.85
N THR A 131 7.80 10.52 -9.06
CA THR A 131 6.77 9.54 -9.37
C THR A 131 6.70 9.35 -10.88
N THR A 132 7.04 8.16 -11.37
CA THR A 132 6.86 7.76 -12.76
C THR A 132 5.81 6.67 -12.81
N GLU A 133 4.78 6.87 -13.63
CA GLU A 133 3.73 5.88 -13.87
C GLU A 133 4.20 4.91 -14.95
N GLU A 134 4.38 3.65 -14.57
CA GLU A 134 4.64 2.59 -15.54
C GLU A 134 3.48 1.60 -15.52
N GLY A 135 2.99 1.24 -16.70
CA GLY A 135 1.92 0.27 -16.83
C GLY A 135 2.36 -1.12 -16.33
N ALA A 136 1.46 -1.80 -15.63
CA ALA A 136 1.72 -3.16 -15.17
C ALA A 136 1.90 -4.11 -16.37
N ASN A 137 2.95 -4.93 -16.34
CA ASN A 137 3.16 -5.94 -17.36
C ASN A 137 2.19 -7.11 -17.15
N THR A 138 1.02 -7.04 -17.81
CA THR A 138 -0.09 -7.98 -17.66
C THR A 138 0.30 -9.43 -17.98
N ARG A 139 1.29 -9.64 -18.85
CA ARG A 139 1.83 -10.97 -19.18
C ARG A 139 2.64 -11.55 -18.02
N ARG A 140 3.48 -10.74 -17.37
CA ARG A 140 4.25 -11.18 -16.20
C ARG A 140 3.38 -11.45 -14.98
N LEU A 141 2.27 -10.71 -14.86
CA LEU A 141 1.30 -10.87 -13.78
C LEU A 141 0.30 -12.01 -14.02
N GLY A 142 0.35 -12.70 -15.17
CA GLY A 142 -0.61 -13.75 -15.51
C GLY A 142 -2.06 -13.26 -15.67
N LEU A 143 -2.27 -11.94 -15.73
CA LEU A 143 -3.60 -11.33 -15.85
C LEU A 143 -4.14 -11.37 -17.29
N ALA A 144 -3.26 -11.62 -18.27
CA ALA A 144 -3.64 -11.81 -19.66
C ALA A 144 -4.11 -13.25 -19.89
N THR A 145 -5.39 -13.53 -19.62
CA THR A 145 -6.04 -14.76 -20.12
C THR A 145 -6.45 -14.55 -21.57
N ALA A 146 -6.27 -15.57 -22.43
CA ALA A 146 -6.58 -15.51 -23.87
C ALA A 146 -8.06 -15.16 -24.19
N LYS A 147 -8.92 -15.14 -23.17
CA LYS A 147 -10.36 -14.86 -23.26
C LYS A 147 -10.76 -13.50 -22.71
N ALA A 148 -9.83 -12.73 -22.12
CA ALA A 148 -10.07 -11.36 -21.72
C ALA A 148 -10.15 -10.48 -22.97
N LYS A 149 -11.31 -10.48 -23.64
CA LYS A 149 -11.69 -9.44 -24.59
C LYS A 149 -11.35 -8.12 -23.90
N SER A 150 -10.49 -7.33 -24.55
CA SER A 150 -10.11 -5.99 -24.13
C SER A 150 -11.38 -5.19 -23.85
N SER A 151 -11.88 -5.24 -22.61
CA SER A 151 -12.64 -4.13 -22.10
C SER A 151 -11.63 -3.00 -22.14
N LYS A 152 -11.96 -1.94 -22.88
CA LYS A 152 -11.32 -0.65 -22.70
C LYS A 152 -11.61 -0.24 -21.25
N GLY A 153 -10.84 -0.80 -20.32
CA GLY A 153 -10.90 -0.44 -18.92
C GLY A 153 -10.71 1.06 -18.88
N SER A 154 -11.70 1.77 -18.37
CA SER A 154 -11.59 3.21 -18.14
C SER A 154 -10.30 3.44 -17.37
N THR A 155 -9.36 4.17 -17.96
CA THR A 155 -8.12 4.60 -17.29
C THR A 155 -8.41 5.59 -16.16
N ARG A 156 -9.67 6.00 -16.02
CA ARG A 156 -10.12 6.97 -15.04
C ARG A 156 -10.71 6.25 -13.84
N VAL A 157 -10.00 6.33 -12.72
CA VAL A 157 -10.46 5.95 -11.38
C VAL A 157 -11.33 7.08 -10.81
N GLY A 158 -12.53 6.75 -10.34
CA GLY A 158 -13.54 7.68 -9.86
C GLY A 158 -14.24 7.25 -8.56
N PRO A 159 -15.30 7.97 -8.15
CA PRO A 159 -16.17 7.56 -7.05
C PRO A 159 -16.75 6.16 -7.31
N GLY A 160 -16.80 5.30 -6.29
CA GLY A 160 -17.31 3.94 -6.41
C GLY A 160 -16.26 2.90 -6.84
N ASP A 161 -15.09 3.34 -7.31
CA ASP A 161 -13.99 2.42 -7.64
C ASP A 161 -13.19 2.05 -6.40
N VAL A 162 -12.75 0.79 -6.37
CA VAL A 162 -11.87 0.25 -5.32
C VAL A 162 -10.48 0.08 -5.88
N VAL A 163 -9.53 0.79 -5.29
CA VAL A 163 -8.11 0.72 -5.60
C VAL A 163 -7.44 -0.18 -4.58
N VAL A 164 -7.08 -1.39 -4.99
CA VAL A 164 -6.24 -2.26 -4.15
C VAL A 164 -4.78 -1.92 -4.43
N CYS A 165 -3.94 -1.87 -3.41
CA CYS A 165 -2.52 -1.70 -3.65
C CYS A 165 -1.70 -2.37 -2.56
N ASN A 166 -0.49 -2.77 -2.97
CA ASN A 166 0.51 -3.25 -2.03
C ASN A 166 0.86 -2.13 -1.04
N TYR A 167 1.36 -2.54 0.13
CA TYR A 167 1.75 -1.62 1.18
C TYR A 167 3.23 -1.77 1.51
N THR A 168 4.05 -0.87 1.00
CA THR A 168 5.52 -0.93 1.14
C THR A 168 6.07 0.23 1.96
N SER A 169 5.49 1.42 1.83
CA SER A 169 6.00 2.63 2.48
C SER A 169 4.91 3.67 2.75
N PHE A 170 5.17 4.56 3.70
CA PHE A 170 4.27 5.69 3.98
C PHE A 170 4.17 6.67 2.79
N LEU A 171 5.17 6.67 1.90
CA LEU A 171 5.20 7.52 0.71
C LEU A 171 4.09 7.15 -0.29
N GLU A 172 3.66 5.89 -0.31
CA GLU A 172 2.52 5.44 -1.13
C GLU A 172 1.23 6.12 -0.71
N ILE A 173 1.02 6.34 0.60
CA ILE A 173 -0.15 7.07 1.11
C ILE A 173 -0.19 8.50 0.53
N LEU A 174 0.96 9.18 0.55
CA LEU A 174 1.09 10.54 -0.01
C LEU A 174 0.87 10.55 -1.53
N TYR A 175 1.42 9.57 -2.23
CA TYR A 175 1.26 9.43 -3.67
C TYR A 175 -0.20 9.16 -4.06
N LEU A 176 -0.86 8.22 -3.38
CA LEU A 176 -2.27 7.88 -3.64
C LEU A 176 -3.19 9.05 -3.30
N ALA A 177 -2.89 9.80 -2.22
CA ALA A 177 -3.58 11.03 -1.87
C ALA A 177 -3.45 12.10 -2.95
N LYS A 178 -2.22 12.38 -3.40
CA LYS A 178 -1.94 13.29 -4.53
C LYS A 178 -2.72 12.90 -5.78
N ARG A 179 -2.77 11.60 -6.10
CA ARG A 179 -3.28 11.09 -7.38
C ARG A 179 -4.81 11.03 -7.43
N PHE A 180 -5.43 10.52 -6.35
CA PHE A 180 -6.84 10.12 -6.36
C PHE A 180 -7.69 10.82 -5.31
N SER A 181 -7.10 11.50 -4.32
CA SER A 181 -7.79 12.00 -3.12
C SER A 181 -8.74 10.97 -2.48
N PRO A 182 -8.27 9.74 -2.24
CA PRO A 182 -9.12 8.62 -1.89
C PRO A 182 -9.57 8.70 -0.43
N VAL A 183 -10.43 7.75 -0.07
CA VAL A 183 -10.65 7.33 1.31
C VAL A 183 -9.80 6.09 1.54
N PHE A 184 -8.94 6.09 2.57
CA PHE A 184 -8.07 4.97 2.86
C PHE A 184 -8.79 3.95 3.73
N VAL A 185 -8.51 2.68 3.47
CA VAL A 185 -9.14 1.57 4.15
C VAL A 185 -8.06 0.54 4.48
N PHE A 186 -7.95 0.22 5.76
CA PHE A 186 -7.05 -0.82 6.25
C PHE A 186 -7.88 -2.04 6.62
N ALA A 187 -7.48 -3.21 6.11
CA ALA A 187 -8.04 -4.47 6.54
C ALA A 187 -7.71 -4.69 8.02
N THR A 188 -8.66 -5.25 8.77
CA THR A 188 -8.46 -5.58 10.19
C THR A 188 -8.91 -7.01 10.43
N GLU A 189 -8.12 -7.75 11.21
CA GLU A 189 -8.49 -9.09 11.65
C GLU A 189 -9.65 -8.95 12.65
N GLY A 190 -10.87 -9.32 12.23
CA GLY A 190 -12.01 -9.40 13.12
C GLY A 190 -11.97 -10.70 13.91
N LYS A 191 -12.18 -10.65 15.23
CA LYS A 191 -12.51 -11.85 16.04
C LYS A 191 -13.95 -12.37 15.77
N SER A 192 -14.71 -11.67 14.93
CA SER A 192 -16.10 -11.96 14.62
C SER A 192 -16.19 -12.84 13.36
N ASN A 193 -17.14 -13.79 13.34
CA ASN A 193 -17.49 -14.60 12.16
C ASN A 193 -17.92 -13.76 10.93
N ASP A 194 -18.15 -12.45 11.10
CA ASP A 194 -18.33 -11.52 9.98
C ASP A 194 -16.95 -11.13 9.41
N GLY A 195 -16.47 -11.90 8.43
CA GLY A 195 -15.30 -11.56 7.62
C GLY A 195 -15.48 -10.24 6.85
N GLY A 196 -14.37 -9.57 6.51
CA GLY A 196 -14.40 -8.37 5.65
C GLY A 196 -14.75 -7.05 6.34
N LEU A 197 -14.52 -6.95 7.65
CA LEU A 197 -14.58 -5.68 8.36
C LEU A 197 -13.33 -4.83 8.07
N VAL A 198 -13.55 -3.56 7.75
CA VAL A 198 -12.46 -2.65 7.40
C VAL A 198 -12.50 -1.35 8.18
N HIS A 199 -11.32 -0.79 8.45
CA HIS A 199 -11.18 0.48 9.15
C HIS A 199 -10.99 1.61 8.15
N VAL A 200 -11.89 2.60 8.20
CA VAL A 200 -11.86 3.77 7.34
C VAL A 200 -10.96 4.84 7.95
N CYS A 201 -9.99 5.33 7.17
CA CYS A 201 -9.05 6.37 7.56
C CYS A 201 -9.10 7.56 6.59
N GLY A 202 -8.98 8.77 7.15
CA GLY A 202 -8.60 9.95 6.38
C GLY A 202 -7.10 9.95 6.03
N LEU A 203 -6.64 10.94 5.25
CA LEU A 203 -5.23 11.06 4.87
C LEU A 203 -4.28 11.13 6.08
N VAL A 204 -4.57 12.04 7.02
CA VAL A 204 -3.73 12.24 8.21
C VAL A 204 -3.68 10.98 9.07
N GLU A 205 -4.82 10.32 9.24
CA GLU A 205 -4.90 9.08 10.01
C GLU A 205 -4.19 7.92 9.33
N ALA A 206 -4.33 7.78 8.00
CA ALA A 206 -3.60 6.79 7.23
C ALA A 206 -2.09 7.03 7.28
N LEU A 207 -1.64 8.29 7.21
CA LEU A 207 -0.24 8.65 7.34
C LEU A 207 0.28 8.36 8.75
N TYR A 208 -0.46 8.75 9.80
CA TYR A 208 -0.11 8.45 11.18
C TYR A 208 0.01 6.93 11.40
N ARG A 209 -0.97 6.16 10.92
CA ARG A 209 -0.96 4.69 11.02
C ARG A 209 0.19 4.06 10.23
N SER A 210 0.64 4.70 9.16
CA SER A 210 1.78 4.23 8.38
C SER A 210 3.15 4.50 9.02
N LEU A 211 3.23 5.52 9.86
CA LEU A 211 4.41 5.86 10.63
C LEU A 211 4.45 5.13 11.97
N ALA A 212 3.27 4.89 12.57
CA ALA A 212 3.14 4.11 13.79
C ALA A 212 3.54 2.64 13.54
N MET A 213 4.09 1.99 14.57
CA MET A 213 4.18 0.54 14.56
C MET A 213 2.77 -0.07 14.45
N PRO A 214 2.60 -1.24 13.84
CA PRO A 214 1.31 -1.93 13.83
C PRO A 214 0.90 -2.21 15.28
N VAL A 215 0.02 -1.37 15.82
CA VAL A 215 -0.55 -1.54 17.16
C VAL A 215 -1.67 -2.55 17.05
N SER A 216 -1.71 -3.47 18.00
CA SER A 216 -2.68 -4.56 18.15
C SER A 216 -4.12 -4.12 17.87
N VAL A 217 -4.89 -5.04 17.28
CA VAL A 217 -6.30 -4.97 16.83
C VAL A 217 -7.27 -4.27 17.81
N GLU A 218 -6.93 -4.14 19.08
CA GLU A 218 -7.77 -3.60 20.16
C GLU A 218 -8.05 -2.09 20.13
N ARG A 219 -7.30 -1.27 19.36
CA ARG A 219 -7.54 0.20 19.30
C ARG A 219 -8.37 0.65 18.08
N VAL A 220 -8.98 -0.26 17.34
CA VAL A 220 -9.61 0.06 16.06
C VAL A 220 -11.05 0.55 16.28
N LYS A 221 -11.29 1.81 15.90
CA LYS A 221 -12.59 2.52 15.84
C LYS A 221 -13.55 1.87 14.80
N PRO A 222 -14.83 2.27 14.67
CA PRO A 222 -15.88 1.36 14.21
C PRO A 222 -15.58 0.78 12.82
N THR A 223 -15.51 -0.55 12.79
CA THR A 223 -15.35 -1.36 11.60
C THR A 223 -16.62 -1.32 10.76
N ARG A 224 -16.47 -1.17 9.44
CA ARG A 224 -17.58 -1.15 8.47
C ARG A 224 -17.32 -2.18 7.39
N LYS A 225 -18.38 -2.64 6.71
CA LYS A 225 -18.22 -3.45 5.50
C LYS A 225 -17.70 -2.55 4.37
N ILE A 226 -16.77 -3.06 3.57
CA ILE A 226 -16.19 -2.29 2.45
C ILE A 226 -17.25 -1.78 1.48
N ALA A 227 -18.32 -2.56 1.24
CA ALA A 227 -19.44 -2.16 0.39
C ALA A 227 -20.13 -0.88 0.88
N ASP A 228 -20.28 -0.71 2.20
CA ASP A 228 -20.89 0.49 2.77
C ASP A 228 -19.94 1.71 2.68
N VAL A 229 -18.63 1.47 2.77
CA VAL A 229 -17.62 2.51 2.60
C VAL A 229 -17.63 3.02 1.17
N VAL A 230 -17.64 2.12 0.19
CA VAL A 230 -17.68 2.47 -1.25
C VAL A 230 -18.93 3.28 -1.60
N ARG A 231 -20.08 2.91 -1.03
CA ARG A 231 -21.35 3.64 -1.24
C ARG A 231 -21.35 5.06 -0.67
N ARG A 232 -20.64 5.29 0.43
CA ARG A 232 -20.61 6.59 1.14
C ARG A 232 -19.42 7.47 0.74
N ALA A 233 -18.39 6.88 0.15
CA ALA A 233 -17.18 7.61 -0.21
C ALA A 233 -17.47 8.59 -1.35
N SER A 234 -17.06 9.84 -1.17
CA SER A 234 -17.09 10.81 -2.27
C SER A 234 -16.02 10.45 -3.31
N GLY A 235 -14.84 9.99 -2.90
CA GLY A 235 -13.73 9.58 -3.77
C GLY A 235 -13.64 8.06 -4.01
N PRO A 236 -12.63 7.62 -4.78
CA PRO A 236 -12.26 6.21 -4.83
C PRO A 236 -11.82 5.73 -3.44
N VAL A 237 -11.99 4.43 -3.19
CA VAL A 237 -11.58 3.79 -1.94
C VAL A 237 -10.28 3.05 -2.17
N VAL A 238 -9.23 3.41 -1.44
CA VAL A 238 -7.94 2.71 -1.48
C VAL A 238 -7.89 1.69 -0.35
N VAL A 239 -7.62 0.44 -0.69
CA VAL A 239 -7.51 -0.68 0.25
C VAL A 239 -6.06 -1.15 0.32
N LEU A 240 -5.53 -1.24 1.53
CA LEU A 240 -4.22 -1.79 1.86
C LEU A 240 -4.43 -3.14 2.57
N PRO A 241 -4.58 -4.25 1.81
CA PRO A 241 -5.01 -5.54 2.36
C PRO A 241 -3.91 -6.29 3.11
N GLU A 242 -2.64 -5.91 2.91
CA GLU A 242 -1.48 -6.53 3.56
C GLU A 242 -1.41 -6.27 5.09
N GLY A 243 -2.09 -5.23 5.58
CA GLY A 243 -2.13 -4.85 7.00
C GLY A 243 -0.82 -4.32 7.61
N ALA A 244 0.32 -4.65 7.00
CA ALA A 244 1.65 -4.20 7.38
C ALA A 244 2.50 -3.85 6.16
N ARG A 245 3.63 -3.19 6.40
CA ARG A 245 4.56 -2.80 5.33
C ARG A 245 5.50 -3.95 4.96
N SER A 246 5.65 -4.21 3.67
CA SER A 246 6.62 -5.15 3.10
C SER A 246 7.89 -4.45 2.60
N ASN A 247 8.93 -5.22 2.25
CA ASN A 247 10.18 -4.70 1.65
C ASN A 247 10.07 -4.31 0.16
N GLY A 248 8.86 -4.38 -0.43
CA GLY A 248 8.61 -4.04 -1.83
C GLY A 248 9.07 -5.05 -2.87
N LYS A 249 9.60 -6.21 -2.45
CA LYS A 249 9.98 -7.33 -3.35
C LYS A 249 9.16 -8.60 -3.14
N ALA A 250 8.38 -8.63 -2.08
CA ALA A 250 7.47 -9.71 -1.73
C ALA A 250 6.17 -9.08 -1.23
N VAL A 251 5.05 -9.77 -1.45
CA VAL A 251 3.72 -9.32 -1.02
C VAL A 251 3.28 -10.15 0.18
N LEU A 252 2.73 -9.50 1.20
CA LEU A 252 2.15 -10.19 2.35
C LEU A 252 0.82 -10.84 1.98
N ARG A 253 0.45 -11.89 2.73
CA ARG A 253 -0.88 -12.46 2.59
C ARG A 253 -1.93 -11.43 3.00
N PHE A 254 -2.97 -11.32 2.19
CA PHE A 254 -4.07 -10.41 2.47
C PHE A 254 -4.84 -10.88 3.70
N ILE A 255 -5.18 -9.92 4.55
CA ILE A 255 -6.04 -10.17 5.71
C ILE A 255 -7.46 -10.50 5.20
N PRO A 256 -8.08 -11.59 5.68
CA PRO A 256 -9.43 -12.00 5.27
C PRO A 256 -10.54 -11.05 5.76
#